data_AF-A0A127SWQ0-F1
#
_entry.id   AF-A0A127SWQ0-F1
#
_cell.length_a   1.000
_cell.length_b   1.000
_cell.length_c   1.000
_cell.angle_alpha   90.00
_cell.angle_beta   90.00
_cell.angle_gamma   90.00
#
_symmetry.space_group_name_H-M   'P 1'
#
loop_
_entity.id
_entity.type
_entity.pdbx_description
1 polymer ?
#
loop_
_entity_poly.entity_id
_entity_poly.type
_entity_poly.pdbx_seq_one_letter_code
_entity_poly.pdbx_strand_id
1 'polypeptide(L)'
;MYAALEENCSAAAYGESQVGKSYLMSSLLSSPNSPFVITNAGKSYSFIDDINPSGGNNAKIESTGVITRFTLSQGCSTMSDFVKVRNLSVVDIILLLADSYYNDIKINQDSVLRYDDINKALEDMNGLWASKIVAQNEIDEDDVKDILSSTYKCNFLGADNKQ
;
A
#
# COMPACT_ATOMS: atom_id res chain seq x y z
N MET A 1 16.52 -8.67 -3.92
CA MET A 1 16.16 -9.89 -3.16
C MET A 1 15.96 -9.65 -1.64
N TYR A 2 16.06 -8.42 -1.11
CA TYR A 2 16.13 -8.18 0.34
C TYR A 2 14.79 -7.77 0.99
N ALA A 3 13.97 -6.93 0.33
CA ALA A 3 12.74 -6.41 0.92
C ALA A 3 11.72 -7.51 1.28
N ALA A 4 11.55 -8.50 0.40
CA ALA A 4 10.63 -9.62 0.62
C ALA A 4 11.03 -10.53 1.80
N LEU A 5 12.30 -10.52 2.20
CA LEU A 5 12.81 -11.29 3.35
C LEU A 5 12.72 -10.50 4.66
N GLU A 6 12.70 -9.17 4.61
CA GLU A 6 12.57 -8.30 5.79
C GLU A 6 11.12 -8.10 6.23
N GLU A 7 10.17 -8.17 5.31
CA GLU A 7 8.76 -7.91 5.58
C GLU A 7 8.00 -9.19 5.97
N ASN A 8 7.28 -9.16 7.10
CA ASN A 8 6.45 -10.30 7.50
C ASN A 8 5.23 -10.46 6.58
N CYS A 9 4.80 -11.71 6.36
CA CYS A 9 3.59 -12.01 5.61
C CYS A 9 2.36 -11.29 6.18
N SER A 10 1.56 -10.69 5.30
CA SER A 10 0.33 -9.98 5.63
C SER A 10 -0.83 -10.62 4.87
N ALA A 11 -2.01 -10.68 5.51
CA ALA A 11 -3.23 -11.17 4.89
C ALA A 11 -4.27 -10.05 4.84
N ALA A 12 -5.02 -9.99 3.74
CA ALA A 12 -6.12 -9.05 3.56
C ALA A 12 -7.36 -9.78 3.04
N ALA A 13 -8.53 -9.50 3.62
CA ALA A 13 -9.81 -9.89 3.03
C ALA A 13 -10.32 -8.77 2.12
N TYR A 14 -10.51 -9.10 0.84
CA TYR A 14 -11.09 -8.20 -0.16
C TYR A 14 -12.46 -8.71 -0.62
N GLY A 15 -13.35 -7.79 -0.99
CA GLY A 15 -14.71 -8.08 -1.45
C GLY A 15 -15.64 -6.87 -1.28
N GLU A 16 -16.84 -6.94 -1.83
CA GLU A 16 -17.84 -5.87 -1.78
C GLU A 16 -18.07 -5.34 -0.36
N SER A 17 -18.39 -4.04 -0.22
CA SER A 17 -18.66 -3.46 1.09
C SER A 17 -19.83 -4.19 1.77
N GLN A 18 -19.79 -4.29 3.10
CA GLN A 18 -20.87 -4.83 3.94
C GLN A 18 -21.19 -6.34 3.80
N VAL A 19 -20.38 -7.13 3.08
CA VAL A 19 -20.56 -8.60 3.00
C VAL A 19 -20.03 -9.40 4.21
N GLY A 20 -19.67 -8.73 5.31
CA GLY A 20 -19.23 -9.40 6.54
C GLY A 20 -17.72 -9.69 6.67
N LYS A 21 -16.87 -9.06 5.85
CA LYS A 21 -15.40 -9.23 5.91
C LYS A 21 -14.82 -8.93 7.30
N SER A 22 -15.29 -7.88 7.96
CA SER A 22 -14.85 -7.50 9.32
C SER A 22 -15.22 -8.57 10.35
N TYR A 23 -16.39 -9.21 10.21
CA TYR A 23 -16.83 -10.31 11.08
C TYR A 23 -16.01 -11.58 10.86
N LEU A 24 -15.69 -11.90 9.60
CA LEU A 24 -14.80 -13.01 9.27
C LEU A 24 -13.42 -12.82 9.92
N MET A 25 -12.84 -11.62 9.79
CA MET A 25 -11.54 -11.30 10.40
C MET A 25 -11.61 -11.30 11.94
N SER A 26 -12.66 -10.72 12.52
CA SER A 26 -12.87 -10.77 13.97
C SER A 26 -12.95 -12.22 14.47
N SER A 27 -13.64 -13.10 13.74
CA SER A 27 -13.78 -14.52 14.12
C SER A 27 -12.46 -15.28 13.98
N LEU A 28 -11.69 -15.02 12.92
CA LEU A 28 -10.35 -15.59 12.71
C LEU A 28 -9.33 -15.18 13.78
N LEU A 29 -9.44 -13.96 14.29
CA LEU A 29 -8.51 -13.38 15.27
C LEU A 29 -8.99 -13.50 16.72
N SER A 30 -10.20 -14.01 16.93
CA SER A 30 -10.75 -14.29 18.25
C SER A 30 -10.38 -15.71 18.70
N SER A 31 -10.42 -15.94 20.01
CA SER A 31 -10.40 -17.27 20.61
C SER A 31 -11.77 -17.57 21.24
N PRO A 32 -12.10 -18.83 21.57
CA PRO A 32 -13.39 -19.19 22.15
C PRO A 32 -13.80 -18.36 23.38
N ASN A 33 -12.82 -17.87 24.13
CA ASN A 33 -13.02 -17.14 25.39
C ASN A 33 -12.58 -15.67 25.33
N SER A 34 -12.04 -15.20 24.19
CA SER A 34 -11.56 -13.82 24.07
C SER A 34 -11.84 -13.27 22.67
N PRO A 35 -12.64 -12.19 22.56
CA PRO A 35 -12.81 -11.51 21.29
C PRO A 35 -11.52 -10.83 20.85
N PHE A 36 -11.42 -10.53 19.56
CA PHE A 36 -10.34 -9.74 19.02
C PHE A 36 -10.43 -8.29 19.51
N VAL A 37 -9.48 -7.90 20.36
CA VAL A 37 -9.40 -6.57 20.96
C VAL A 37 -8.04 -5.93 20.69
N ILE A 38 -8.03 -4.62 20.54
CA ILE A 38 -6.81 -3.81 20.52
C ILE A 38 -6.65 -3.18 21.90
N THR A 39 -5.47 -3.33 22.51
CA THR A 39 -5.18 -2.79 23.84
C THR A 39 -4.28 -1.56 23.72
N ASN A 40 -4.60 -0.50 24.47
CA ASN A 40 -3.79 0.70 24.57
C ASN A 40 -3.92 1.29 25.98
N ALA A 41 -2.79 1.54 26.64
CA ALA A 41 -2.75 2.10 27.99
C ALA A 41 -3.67 1.38 29.00
N GLY A 42 -3.77 0.05 28.90
CA GLY A 42 -4.61 -0.78 29.78
C GLY A 42 -6.11 -0.78 29.44
N LYS A 43 -6.54 -0.06 28.41
CA LYS A 43 -7.91 -0.12 27.89
C LYS A 43 -7.98 -1.04 26.67
N SER A 44 -9.00 -1.90 26.65
CA SER A 44 -9.32 -2.76 25.50
C SER A 44 -10.40 -2.12 24.65
N TYR A 45 -10.25 -2.21 23.34
CA TYR A 45 -11.19 -1.76 22.32
C TYR A 45 -11.60 -2.95 21.47
N SER A 46 -12.89 -3.27 21.43
CA SER A 46 -13.46 -4.28 20.54
C SER A 46 -13.27 -3.82 19.09
N PHE A 47 -12.67 -4.67 18.26
CA PHE A 47 -12.51 -4.32 16.84
C PHE A 47 -13.87 -4.07 16.18
N ILE A 48 -14.87 -4.89 16.47
CA ILE A 48 -16.21 -4.75 15.89
C ILE A 48 -16.99 -3.62 16.53
N ASP A 49 -16.99 -3.49 17.85
CA ASP A 49 -17.92 -2.56 18.51
C ASP A 49 -17.37 -1.13 18.63
N ASP A 50 -16.06 -0.99 18.82
CA ASP A 50 -15.42 0.30 19.11
C ASP A 50 -14.69 0.91 17.90
N ILE A 51 -14.12 0.08 17.02
CA ILE A 51 -13.21 0.54 15.95
C ILE A 51 -13.87 0.47 14.57
N ASN A 52 -14.58 -0.62 14.28
CA ASN A 52 -15.30 -0.80 13.02
C ASN A 52 -16.76 -1.20 13.27
N PRO A 53 -17.55 -0.34 13.95
CA PRO A 53 -18.95 -0.61 14.22
C PRO A 53 -19.72 -0.77 12.92
N SER A 54 -20.47 -1.87 12.83
CA SER A 54 -21.48 -2.06 11.78
C SER A 54 -22.65 -1.13 12.05
N GLY A 55 -22.59 0.12 11.63
CA GLY A 55 -23.79 0.92 11.53
C GLY A 55 -24.25 0.90 10.09
N GLY A 56 -25.54 0.64 9.88
CA GLY A 56 -26.19 1.08 8.66
C GLY A 56 -26.14 2.62 8.54
N ASN A 57 -27.15 3.22 7.92
CA ASN A 57 -27.20 4.64 7.49
C ASN A 57 -26.85 5.74 8.53
N ASN A 58 -26.57 5.41 9.80
CA ASN A 58 -26.27 6.34 10.90
C ASN A 58 -24.87 6.19 11.52
N ALA A 59 -24.03 5.20 11.12
CA ALA A 59 -22.64 5.19 11.56
C ALA A 59 -21.82 6.20 10.77
N LYS A 60 -21.20 7.15 11.49
CA LYS A 60 -20.30 8.14 10.92
C LYS A 60 -18.85 7.65 10.79
N ILE A 61 -18.57 6.41 11.22
CA ILE A 61 -17.21 5.87 11.33
C ILE A 61 -17.25 4.39 10.91
N GLU A 62 -17.02 4.13 9.63
CA GLU A 62 -16.66 2.79 9.13
C GLU A 62 -15.14 2.77 8.97
N SER A 63 -14.47 1.74 9.50
CA SER A 63 -13.07 1.50 9.18
C SER A 63 -12.99 0.77 7.84
N THR A 64 -12.37 1.40 6.84
CA THR A 64 -12.27 0.89 5.45
C THR A 64 -11.52 -0.45 5.35
N GLY A 65 -10.68 -0.79 6.34
CA GLY A 65 -10.07 -2.11 6.42
C GLY A 65 -9.20 -2.29 7.67
N VAL A 66 -8.99 -3.55 8.05
CA VAL A 66 -7.94 -3.93 9.01
C VAL A 66 -7.01 -4.91 8.32
N ILE A 67 -5.72 -4.59 8.36
CA ILE A 67 -4.66 -5.46 7.90
C ILE A 67 -4.00 -6.03 9.15
N THR A 68 -4.03 -7.36 9.26
CA THR A 68 -3.31 -8.06 10.33
C THR A 68 -2.08 -8.72 9.75
N ARG A 69 -0.95 -8.52 10.43
CA ARG A 69 0.34 -9.09 10.06
C ARG A 69 0.68 -10.20 11.06
N PHE A 70 0.89 -11.41 10.55
CA PHE A 70 1.36 -12.51 11.38
C PHE A 70 2.86 -12.33 11.61
N THR A 71 3.30 -12.48 12.85
CA THR A 71 4.73 -12.45 13.15
C THR A 71 5.07 -13.49 14.20
N LEU A 72 6.19 -14.17 14.00
CA LEU A 72 6.82 -15.04 15.00
C LEU A 72 7.82 -14.26 15.86
N SER A 73 8.17 -13.03 15.45
CA SER A 73 9.03 -12.15 16.23
C SER A 73 8.23 -11.51 17.34
N GLN A 74 8.71 -11.64 18.57
CA GLN A 74 8.11 -10.95 19.70
C GLN A 74 8.35 -9.45 19.53
N GLY A 75 7.28 -8.66 19.66
CA GLY A 75 7.36 -7.20 19.52
C GLY A 75 8.28 -6.57 20.57
N CYS A 76 8.79 -5.37 20.27
CA CYS A 76 9.58 -4.60 21.22
C CYS A 76 8.67 -4.07 22.34
N SER A 77 8.76 -4.65 23.54
CA SER A 77 7.87 -4.33 24.67
C SER A 77 7.98 -2.87 25.11
N THR A 78 9.09 -2.19 24.84
CA THR A 78 9.28 -0.77 25.17
C THR A 78 8.47 0.19 24.29
N MET A 79 7.88 -0.28 23.19
CA MET A 79 7.14 0.55 22.22
C MET A 79 5.64 0.23 22.18
N SER A 80 5.12 -0.52 23.15
CA SER A 80 3.72 -0.98 23.15
C SER A 80 2.68 0.15 23.15
N ASP A 81 3.04 1.31 23.70
CA ASP A 81 2.13 2.47 23.82
C ASP A 81 2.29 3.47 22.67
N PHE A 82 3.11 3.16 21.66
CA PHE A 82 3.41 4.06 20.54
C PHE A 82 2.87 3.52 19.22
N VAL A 83 2.39 4.42 18.37
CA VAL A 83 2.00 4.09 17.00
C VAL A 83 3.25 4.07 16.11
N LYS A 84 3.50 2.93 15.44
CA LYS A 84 4.56 2.86 14.43
C LYS A 84 4.12 3.60 13.18
N VAL A 85 4.80 4.70 12.87
CA VAL A 85 4.66 5.42 11.61
C VAL A 85 5.80 5.00 10.68
N ARG A 86 5.49 4.69 9.43
CA ARG A 86 6.48 4.49 8.37
C ARG A 86 6.21 5.51 7.27
N ASN A 87 7.26 6.18 6.82
CA ASN A 87 7.16 7.05 5.66
C ASN A 87 7.18 6.19 4.39
N LEU A 88 6.59 6.72 3.32
CA LEU A 88 6.72 6.14 1.99
C LEU A 88 8.18 6.21 1.55
N SER A 89 8.67 5.12 0.98
CA SER A 89 9.96 5.09 0.29
C SER A 89 9.87 5.87 -1.03
N VAL A 90 11.03 6.12 -1.66
CA VAL A 90 11.07 6.70 -3.01
C VAL A 90 10.29 5.84 -4.00
N VAL A 91 10.38 4.52 -3.88
CA VAL A 91 9.74 3.54 -4.76
C VAL A 91 8.22 3.54 -4.56
N ASP A 92 7.75 3.61 -3.31
CA ASP A 92 6.31 3.73 -3.02
C ASP A 92 5.69 4.97 -3.69
N ILE A 93 6.40 6.10 -3.66
CA ILE A 93 5.95 7.33 -4.30
C ILE A 93 5.90 7.16 -5.82
N ILE A 94 6.93 6.56 -6.43
CA ILE A 94 6.95 6.30 -7.88
C ILE A 94 5.79 5.40 -8.28
N LEU A 95 5.57 4.30 -7.56
CA LEU A 95 4.48 3.36 -7.84
C LEU A 95 3.11 4.00 -7.67
N LEU A 96 2.91 4.80 -6.62
CA LEU A 96 1.68 5.54 -6.40
C LEU A 96 1.40 6.54 -7.53
N LEU A 97 2.41 7.32 -7.95
CA LEU A 97 2.27 8.28 -9.04
C LEU A 97 1.97 7.58 -10.37
N ALA A 98 2.66 6.47 -10.66
CA ALA A 98 2.42 5.69 -11.86
C ALA A 98 0.99 5.11 -11.88
N ASP A 99 0.58 4.45 -10.80
CA ASP A 99 -0.75 3.86 -10.69
C ASP A 99 -1.85 4.92 -10.85
N SER A 100 -1.75 6.03 -10.11
CA SER A 100 -2.73 7.11 -10.23
C SER A 100 -2.74 7.76 -11.61
N TYR A 101 -1.60 7.90 -12.29
CA TYR A 101 -1.55 8.45 -13.64
C TYR A 101 -2.37 7.60 -14.63
N TYR A 102 -2.27 6.27 -14.54
CA TYR A 102 -2.96 5.38 -15.46
C TYR A 102 -4.40 5.06 -15.09
N ASN A 103 -4.72 4.97 -13.79
CA ASN A 103 -6.03 4.51 -13.33
C ASN A 103 -6.98 5.66 -12.97
N ASP A 104 -6.47 6.76 -12.41
CA ASP A 104 -7.31 7.83 -11.84
C ASP A 104 -7.46 9.03 -12.78
N ILE A 105 -6.49 9.26 -13.67
CA ILE A 105 -6.48 10.43 -14.57
C ILE A 105 -7.12 10.06 -15.91
N LYS A 106 -8.09 10.87 -16.36
CA LYS A 106 -8.58 10.81 -17.75
C LYS A 106 -7.54 11.43 -18.67
N ILE A 107 -6.66 10.59 -19.21
CA ILE A 107 -5.58 11.02 -20.09
C ILE A 107 -6.16 11.57 -21.40
N ASN A 108 -5.98 12.87 -21.63
CA ASN A 108 -6.22 13.46 -22.94
C ASN A 108 -5.04 13.09 -23.86
N GLN A 109 -5.31 12.30 -24.90
CA GLN A 109 -4.31 11.82 -25.85
C GLN A 109 -3.54 12.95 -26.55
N ASP A 110 -4.15 14.13 -26.71
CA ASP A 110 -3.50 15.30 -27.32
C ASP A 110 -2.49 15.99 -26.38
N SER A 111 -2.53 15.66 -25.08
CA SER A 111 -1.63 16.21 -24.05
C SER A 111 -0.59 15.20 -23.55
N VAL A 112 -0.56 14.00 -24.12
CA VAL A 112 0.40 12.96 -23.73
C VAL A 112 1.79 13.35 -24.21
N LEU A 113 2.77 13.25 -23.30
CA LEU A 113 4.19 13.43 -23.63
C LEU A 113 4.60 12.38 -24.66
N ARG A 114 5.18 12.83 -25.78
CA ARG A 114 5.63 11.92 -26.83
C ARG A 114 6.93 11.25 -26.42
N TYR A 115 7.15 10.05 -26.96
CA TYR A 115 8.36 9.26 -26.72
C TYR A 115 9.65 10.08 -26.94
N ASP A 116 9.70 10.84 -28.04
CA ASP A 116 10.87 11.66 -28.37
C ASP A 116 11.09 12.81 -27.37
N ASP A 117 10.02 13.43 -26.89
CA ASP A 117 10.10 14.52 -25.90
C ASP A 117 10.62 14.00 -24.55
N ILE A 118 10.19 12.80 -24.16
CA ILE A 118 10.66 12.13 -22.94
C ILE A 118 12.15 11.80 -23.06
N ASN A 119 12.57 11.16 -24.15
CA ASN A 119 13.97 10.82 -24.37
C ASN A 119 14.86 12.05 -24.39
N LYS A 120 14.42 13.13 -25.05
CA LYS A 120 15.14 14.40 -25.06
C LYS A 120 15.31 14.97 -23.65
N ALA A 121 14.25 14.98 -22.85
CA ALA A 121 14.35 15.44 -21.46
C ALA A 121 15.31 14.58 -20.61
N LEU A 122 15.34 13.26 -20.84
CA LEU A 122 16.28 12.35 -20.17
C LEU A 122 17.73 12.61 -20.61
N GLU A 123 17.96 12.84 -21.90
CA GLU A 123 19.29 13.20 -22.43
C GLU A 123 19.79 14.52 -21.86
N ASP A 124 18.92 15.54 -21.80
CA ASP A 124 19.23 16.85 -21.19
C ASP A 124 19.61 16.71 -19.71
N MET A 125 18.97 15.78 -18.99
CA MET A 125 19.28 15.48 -17.58
C MET A 125 20.52 14.61 -17.41
N ASN A 126 20.95 13.87 -18.42
CA ASN A 126 22.09 12.94 -18.33
C ASN A 126 23.39 13.68 -17.92
N GLY A 127 23.55 14.93 -18.38
CA GLY A 127 24.68 15.78 -17.99
C GLY A 127 24.79 16.07 -16.48
N LEU A 128 23.68 15.99 -15.74
CA LEU A 128 23.65 16.22 -14.29
C LEU A 128 24.33 15.09 -13.50
N TRP A 129 24.42 13.89 -14.08
CA TRP A 129 24.87 12.67 -13.41
C TRP A 129 26.10 12.05 -14.06
N ALA A 130 26.47 12.47 -15.28
CA ALA A 130 27.56 11.90 -16.08
C ALA A 130 28.94 11.87 -15.39
N SER A 131 29.18 12.76 -14.42
CA SER A 131 30.43 12.81 -13.65
C SER A 131 30.37 12.10 -12.29
N LYS A 132 29.22 11.53 -11.91
CA LYS A 132 29.03 10.89 -10.62
C LYS A 132 29.33 9.39 -10.68
N ILE A 133 30.10 8.93 -9.69
CA ILE A 133 30.51 7.51 -9.56
C ILE A 133 29.37 6.65 -9.00
N VAL A 134 28.54 7.21 -8.13
CA VAL A 134 27.32 6.59 -7.60
C VAL A 134 26.18 7.60 -7.73
N ALA A 135 25.12 7.22 -8.43
CA ALA A 135 23.98 8.10 -8.70
C ALA A 135 22.94 8.06 -7.56
N GLN A 136 22.67 6.88 -7.00
CA GLN A 136 21.65 6.65 -5.96
C GLN A 136 21.90 5.32 -5.21
N ASN A 137 21.37 5.18 -3.99
CA ASN A 137 21.41 3.94 -3.19
C ASN A 137 20.03 3.54 -2.62
N GLU A 138 18.95 4.20 -3.08
CA GLU A 138 17.59 4.08 -2.54
C GLU A 138 16.71 3.10 -3.32
N ILE A 139 17.06 2.82 -4.58
CA ILE A 139 16.33 1.97 -5.52
C ILE A 139 17.24 0.81 -5.90
N ASP A 140 16.80 -0.41 -5.67
CA ASP A 140 17.52 -1.64 -6.04
C ASP A 140 16.92 -2.35 -7.27
N GLU A 141 17.43 -3.55 -7.57
CA GLU A 141 16.95 -4.36 -8.71
C GLU A 141 15.50 -4.82 -8.56
N ASP A 142 15.05 -5.16 -7.34
CA ASP A 142 13.66 -5.56 -7.10
C ASP A 142 12.74 -4.37 -7.32
N ASP A 143 13.12 -3.19 -6.84
CA ASP A 143 12.35 -1.96 -7.02
C ASP A 143 12.17 -1.60 -8.50
N VAL A 144 13.23 -1.72 -9.30
CA VAL A 144 13.17 -1.51 -10.76
C VAL A 144 12.19 -2.50 -11.40
N LYS A 145 12.22 -3.76 -10.97
CA LYS A 145 11.32 -4.79 -11.48
C LYS A 145 9.86 -4.51 -11.11
N ASP A 146 9.60 -4.03 -9.90
CA ASP A 146 8.26 -3.69 -9.44
C ASP A 146 7.69 -2.49 -10.21
N ILE A 147 8.51 -1.45 -10.45
CA ILE A 147 8.14 -0.29 -11.28
C ILE A 147 7.78 -0.72 -12.70
N LEU A 148 8.62 -1.57 -13.32
CA LEU A 148 8.33 -2.10 -14.65
C LEU A 148 7.04 -2.94 -14.66
N SER A 149 6.90 -3.86 -13.71
CA SER A 149 5.73 -4.74 -13.61
C SER A 149 4.43 -3.96 -13.46
N SER A 150 4.41 -2.95 -12.58
CA SER A 150 3.28 -2.04 -12.40
C SER A 150 2.92 -1.33 -13.70
N THR A 151 3.91 -0.73 -14.36
CA THR A 151 3.71 0.01 -15.61
C THR A 151 3.17 -0.87 -16.74
N TYR A 152 3.68 -2.11 -16.87
CA TYR A 152 3.12 -3.07 -17.82
C TYR A 152 1.66 -3.38 -17.50
N LYS A 153 1.35 -3.70 -16.24
CA LYS A 153 -0.02 -3.98 -15.80
C LYS A 153 -0.96 -2.82 -16.10
N CYS A 154 -0.55 -1.58 -15.83
CA CYS A 154 -1.30 -0.38 -16.15
C CYS A 154 -1.51 -0.19 -17.66
N ASN A 155 -0.52 -0.49 -18.50
CA ASN A 155 -0.68 -0.44 -19.96
C ASN A 155 -1.68 -1.50 -20.48
N PHE A 156 -1.74 -2.68 -19.86
CA PHE A 156 -2.74 -3.70 -20.20
C PHE A 156 -4.15 -3.30 -19.72
N LEU A 157 -4.30 -2.82 -18.49
CA LEU A 157 -5.61 -2.42 -17.94
C LEU A 157 -6.16 -1.14 -18.57
N GLY A 158 -5.30 -0.19 -18.94
CA GLY A 158 -5.69 1.01 -19.69
C GLY A 158 -6.15 0.74 -21.13
N ALA A 159 -5.82 -0.42 -21.68
CA ALA A 159 -6.36 -0.89 -22.96
C ALA A 159 -7.76 -1.53 -22.80
N ASP A 160 -8.04 -2.16 -21.66
CA ASP A 160 -9.32 -2.82 -21.38
C ASP A 160 -10.44 -1.86 -20.93
N ASN A 161 -10.09 -0.66 -20.41
CA ASN A 161 -11.07 0.39 -20.09
C ASN A 161 -11.51 1.25 -21.31
N LYS A 162 -11.32 0.75 -22.53
CA LYS A 162 -11.83 1.34 -23.77
C LYS A 162 -12.87 0.42 -24.43
N GLN A 163 -13.99 0.17 -23.75
CA GLN A 163 -15.28 -0.13 -24.38
C GLN A 163 -16.41 0.64 -23.68
#